data_AF-A0A0S8CL26-F1
#
_entry.id   AF-A0A0S8CL26-F1
#
_cell.length_a   1.000
_cell.length_b   1.000
_cell.length_c   1.000
_cell.angle_alpha   90.00
_cell.angle_beta   90.00
_cell.angle_gamma   90.00
#
_symmetry.space_group_name_H-M   'P 1'
#
loop_
_entity.id
_entity.type
_entity.pdbx_description
1 polymer ?
#
loop_
_entity_poly.entity_id
_entity_poly.type
_entity_poly.pdbx_seq_one_letter_code
_entity_poly.pdbx_strand_id
1 'polypeptide(L)'
;MHKIFFSFFIFICLAFLSAGSSKADWINLTGAENARNIAEIYVEKDHVRIKLEVFVQDLIIFDEMIPESFFPELIPGRPDLEVRQKIIADRLFQVITDTGKKLPVTINLVEPRLRIDRPSPFAGIINPYTRQRIPGPPEDKRVMYVELVYPFSDKPKSLTFIPPIDKKGIPRASIGFICYHLEVPVVDFRQLTDENVLHLDWDDPWYSAFEKKQLKRTLQSGVRTYLYIEPYEVRHEILVRVKDMMAWMEFDLRGDEYIEEDEFNPVREQVAKFFMDRENVLIDGKRLKPILDRTAFVESSMLRSRFIEIPERVPLNTAMIGIVITYLTDSIPQEVETRWDLFSDQVQKVTARMTDPAGPFPYDLEPGDNVLKWTNYLKTYKIPTVERIMVADAHRGIPVPVGSLVCAGLLIPFALTAVSRKKKVIPYKSQVVIV
;
A
#
# COMPACT_ATOMS: atom_id res chain seq x y z
N MET A 1 11.78 37.00 32.24
CA MET A 1 12.25 35.59 32.24
C MET A 1 11.17 34.58 32.63
N HIS A 2 10.29 34.83 33.62
CA HIS A 2 9.31 33.83 34.08
C HIS A 2 8.25 33.37 33.05
N LYS A 3 7.78 34.26 32.15
CA LYS A 3 6.79 33.88 31.11
C LYS A 3 7.37 32.94 30.03
N ILE A 4 8.66 33.06 29.73
CA ILE A 4 9.34 32.27 28.70
C ILE A 4 9.53 30.83 29.21
N PHE A 5 9.90 30.68 30.48
CA PHE A 5 10.05 29.37 31.11
C PHE A 5 8.72 28.60 31.20
N PHE A 6 7.62 29.31 31.47
CA PHE A 6 6.28 28.72 31.55
C PHE A 6 5.77 28.24 30.18
N SER A 7 5.97 29.04 29.11
CA SER A 7 5.66 28.61 27.74
C SER A 7 6.52 27.44 27.28
N PHE A 8 7.79 27.40 27.66
CA PHE A 8 8.70 26.32 27.28
C PHE A 8 8.33 24.99 27.94
N PHE A 9 7.89 25.03 29.20
CA PHE A 9 7.45 23.84 29.93
C PHE A 9 6.14 23.25 29.37
N ILE A 10 5.17 24.10 28.99
CA ILE A 10 3.92 23.67 28.33
C ILE A 10 4.22 23.02 26.97
N PHE A 11 5.17 23.58 26.22
CA PHE A 11 5.56 23.06 24.90
C PHE A 11 6.17 21.66 25.00
N ILE A 12 6.99 21.41 26.02
CA ILE A 12 7.59 20.09 26.27
C ILE A 12 6.52 19.06 26.65
N CYS A 13 5.56 19.40 27.51
CA CYS A 13 4.49 18.47 27.89
C CYS A 13 3.56 18.10 26.71
N LEU A 14 3.32 19.01 25.78
CA LEU A 14 2.55 18.73 24.55
C LEU A 14 3.31 17.83 23.56
N ALA A 15 4.64 17.94 23.51
CA ALA A 15 5.48 17.12 22.63
C ALA A 15 5.57 15.64 23.07
N PHE A 16 5.43 15.35 24.37
CA PHE A 16 5.43 13.96 24.89
C PHE A 16 4.07 13.26 24.78
N LEU A 17 2.98 14.00 24.55
CA LEU A 17 1.63 13.44 24.34
C LEU A 17 1.34 13.05 22.88
N SER A 18 2.25 13.35 21.95
CA SER A 18 2.07 13.11 20.51
C SER A 18 2.88 11.94 19.95
N ALA A 19 3.25 10.95 20.78
CA ALA A 19 3.86 9.71 20.29
C ALA A 19 2.80 8.89 19.53
N GLY A 20 2.55 9.27 18.27
CA GLY A 20 1.67 8.53 17.36
C GLY A 20 2.25 7.14 17.11
N SER A 21 1.41 6.12 17.24
CA SER A 21 1.75 4.77 16.82
C SER A 21 2.01 4.77 15.31
N SER A 22 3.26 4.51 14.89
CA SER A 22 3.55 4.27 13.48
C SER A 22 3.04 2.89 13.10
N LYS A 23 1.97 2.83 12.31
CA LYS A 23 1.59 1.62 11.57
C LYS A 23 2.40 1.59 10.29
N ALA A 24 3.32 0.63 10.19
CA ALA A 24 4.11 0.39 9.00
C ALA A 24 3.32 -0.51 8.04
N ASP A 25 2.25 0.04 7.46
CA ASP A 25 1.65 -0.56 6.27
C ASP A 25 2.24 0.12 5.03
N TRP A 26 2.38 -0.59 3.91
CA TRP A 26 2.78 0.04 2.66
C TRP A 26 1.67 0.97 2.18
N ILE A 27 2.04 2.20 1.80
CA ILE A 27 1.09 3.25 1.44
C ILE A 27 1.46 3.84 0.09
N ASN A 28 0.46 3.89 -0.78
CA ASN A 28 0.57 4.61 -2.03
C ASN A 28 0.52 6.13 -1.82
N LEU A 29 1.54 6.85 -2.27
CA LEU A 29 1.66 8.30 -2.10
C LEU A 29 1.01 9.10 -3.25
N THR A 30 0.36 8.46 -4.21
CA THR A 30 -0.24 9.16 -5.36
C THR A 30 -1.55 9.87 -5.00
N GLY A 31 -2.27 9.40 -3.98
CA GLY A 31 -3.63 9.85 -3.68
C GLY A 31 -4.64 9.48 -4.77
N ALA A 32 -4.27 8.61 -5.72
CA ALA A 32 -5.14 8.23 -6.82
C ALA A 32 -6.35 7.41 -6.35
N GLU A 33 -6.25 6.73 -5.22
CA GLU A 33 -7.35 6.06 -4.53
C GLU A 33 -8.47 7.02 -4.08
N ASN A 34 -8.15 8.32 -3.99
CA ASN A 34 -9.08 9.40 -3.66
C ASN A 34 -9.63 10.12 -4.91
N ALA A 35 -9.26 9.68 -6.12
CA ALA A 35 -9.76 10.28 -7.36
C ALA A 35 -11.28 10.26 -7.41
N ARG A 36 -11.90 11.27 -8.06
CA ARG A 36 -13.36 11.36 -8.17
C ARG A 36 -13.93 10.08 -8.78
N ASN A 37 -13.31 9.56 -9.83
CA ASN A 37 -13.69 8.31 -10.48
C ASN A 37 -12.62 7.24 -10.25
N ILE A 38 -13.01 5.97 -10.22
CA ILE A 38 -12.09 4.84 -10.01
C ILE A 38 -12.33 3.76 -11.04
N ALA A 39 -11.27 3.28 -11.69
CA ALA A 39 -11.29 2.16 -12.62
C ALA A 39 -10.48 0.98 -12.08
N GLU A 40 -11.09 -0.19 -11.96
CA GLU A 40 -10.40 -1.45 -11.69
C GLU A 40 -10.41 -2.26 -12.99
N ILE A 41 -9.24 -2.39 -13.60
CA ILE A 41 -9.05 -3.04 -14.90
C ILE A 41 -8.55 -4.47 -14.67
N TYR A 42 -9.20 -5.45 -15.27
CA TYR A 42 -8.83 -6.86 -15.21
C TYR A 42 -8.62 -7.36 -16.62
N VAL A 43 -7.38 -7.72 -16.96
CA VAL A 43 -7.04 -8.43 -18.20
C VAL A 43 -7.15 -9.92 -17.90
N GLU A 44 -8.22 -10.52 -18.40
CA GLU A 44 -8.53 -11.95 -18.27
C GLU A 44 -8.01 -12.71 -19.50
N LYS A 45 -8.29 -14.01 -19.62
CA LYS A 45 -7.77 -14.85 -20.71
C LYS A 45 -8.28 -14.47 -22.10
N ASP A 46 -9.49 -13.93 -22.20
CA ASP A 46 -10.25 -13.71 -23.42
C ASP A 46 -10.93 -12.34 -23.48
N HIS A 47 -10.80 -11.52 -22.43
CA HIS A 47 -11.38 -10.18 -22.40
C HIS A 47 -10.68 -9.27 -21.40
N VAL A 48 -10.91 -7.96 -21.55
CA VAL A 48 -10.68 -7.00 -20.48
C VAL A 48 -12.02 -6.68 -19.82
N ARG A 49 -12.07 -6.79 -18.50
CA ARG A 49 -13.20 -6.32 -17.68
C ARG A 49 -12.80 -5.07 -16.93
N ILE A 50 -13.57 -3.99 -17.09
CA ILE A 50 -13.34 -2.72 -16.39
C ILE A 50 -14.51 -2.46 -15.46
N LYS A 51 -14.24 -2.37 -14.16
CA LYS A 51 -15.18 -1.88 -13.16
C LYS A 51 -14.95 -0.40 -12.94
N LEU A 52 -15.93 0.44 -13.20
CA LEU A 52 -15.81 1.89 -13.12
C LEU A 52 -16.79 2.44 -12.08
N GLU A 53 -16.27 3.16 -11.09
CA GLU A 53 -17.05 4.03 -10.21
C GLU A 53 -17.03 5.46 -10.79
N VAL A 54 -18.14 5.91 -11.37
CA VAL A 54 -18.29 7.27 -11.89
C VAL A 54 -18.93 8.16 -10.82
N PHE A 55 -18.25 9.22 -10.42
CA PHE A 55 -18.79 10.16 -9.45
C PHE A 55 -20.01 10.90 -10.00
N VAL A 56 -21.02 11.15 -9.16
CA VAL A 56 -22.30 11.75 -9.59
C VAL A 56 -22.14 13.07 -10.36
N GLN A 57 -21.14 13.88 -10.02
CA GLN A 57 -20.88 15.16 -10.71
C GLN A 57 -20.13 15.00 -12.05
N ASP A 58 -19.61 13.81 -12.35
CA ASP A 58 -18.91 13.50 -13.60
C ASP A 58 -19.76 12.68 -14.58
N LEU A 59 -21.02 12.38 -14.23
CA LEU A 59 -21.94 11.59 -15.08
C LEU A 59 -22.07 12.13 -16.51
N ILE A 60 -22.03 13.46 -16.68
CA ILE A 60 -22.10 14.08 -18.01
C ILE A 60 -20.94 13.70 -18.94
N ILE A 61 -19.79 13.34 -18.38
CA ILE A 61 -18.63 12.86 -19.15
C ILE A 61 -18.89 11.44 -19.68
N PHE A 62 -19.63 10.66 -18.90
CA PHE A 62 -19.94 9.25 -19.17
C PHE A 62 -21.39 9.02 -19.61
N ASP A 63 -22.01 10.04 -20.23
CA ASP A 63 -23.44 10.01 -20.57
C ASP A 63 -23.81 8.77 -21.38
N GLU A 64 -22.95 8.34 -22.30
CA GLU A 64 -23.17 7.15 -23.14
C GLU A 64 -23.32 5.84 -22.35
N MET A 65 -22.79 5.78 -21.12
CA MET A 65 -22.90 4.62 -20.24
C MET A 65 -24.20 4.61 -19.41
N ILE A 66 -24.93 5.72 -19.34
CA ILE A 66 -26.15 5.83 -18.53
C ILE A 66 -27.29 5.08 -19.23
N PRO A 67 -27.95 4.11 -18.56
CA PRO A 67 -29.06 3.37 -19.15
C PRO A 67 -30.30 4.25 -19.28
N GLU A 68 -31.13 3.99 -20.29
CA GLU A 68 -32.35 4.76 -20.53
C GLU A 68 -33.31 4.72 -19.34
N SER A 69 -33.34 3.61 -18.60
CA SER A 69 -34.16 3.42 -17.40
C SER A 69 -33.87 4.40 -16.26
N PHE A 70 -32.74 5.12 -16.28
CA PHE A 70 -32.43 6.11 -15.25
C PHE A 70 -33.07 7.47 -15.52
N PHE A 71 -33.60 7.67 -16.73
CA PHE A 71 -34.31 8.89 -17.08
C PHE A 71 -35.81 8.70 -16.85
N PRO A 72 -36.50 9.69 -16.25
CA PRO A 72 -37.95 9.62 -16.06
C PRO A 72 -38.71 9.65 -17.40
N GLU A 73 -38.11 10.25 -18.42
CA GLU A 73 -38.66 10.35 -19.78
C GLU A 73 -37.57 10.00 -20.80
N LEU A 74 -37.99 9.51 -21.97
CA LEU A 74 -37.10 9.26 -23.10
C LEU A 74 -36.41 10.56 -23.52
N ILE A 75 -35.09 10.54 -23.65
CA ILE A 75 -34.32 11.68 -24.13
C ILE A 75 -34.39 11.74 -25.67
N PRO A 76 -35.01 12.77 -26.27
CA PRO A 76 -35.10 12.88 -27.71
C PRO A 76 -33.71 12.95 -28.37
N GLY A 77 -33.49 12.11 -29.39
CA GLY A 77 -32.24 12.09 -30.15
C GLY A 77 -31.07 11.35 -29.48
N ARG A 78 -31.28 10.73 -28.31
CA ARG A 78 -30.28 9.84 -27.70
C ARG A 78 -30.13 8.57 -28.54
N PRO A 79 -28.89 8.16 -28.90
CA PRO A 79 -28.68 6.93 -29.66
C PRO A 79 -29.06 5.67 -28.85
N ASP A 80 -29.37 4.59 -29.58
CA ASP A 80 -29.58 3.28 -29.00
C ASP A 80 -28.31 2.71 -28.33
N LEU A 81 -28.46 1.62 -27.58
CA LEU A 81 -27.35 1.04 -26.83
C LEU A 81 -26.18 0.59 -27.72
N GLU A 82 -26.45 0.04 -28.90
CA GLU A 82 -25.41 -0.47 -29.81
C GLU A 82 -24.54 0.68 -30.34
N VAL A 83 -25.17 1.77 -30.77
CA VAL A 83 -24.46 2.98 -31.23
C VAL A 83 -23.68 3.59 -30.07
N ARG A 84 -24.25 3.64 -28.86
CA ARG A 84 -23.54 4.15 -27.67
C ARG A 84 -22.34 3.29 -27.30
N GLN A 85 -22.46 1.96 -27.34
CA GLN A 85 -21.33 1.04 -27.13
C GLN A 85 -20.21 1.30 -28.15
N LYS A 86 -20.56 1.50 -29.42
CA LYS A 86 -19.57 1.89 -30.43
C LYS A 86 -18.89 3.22 -30.11
N ILE A 87 -19.64 4.24 -29.69
CA ILE A 87 -19.08 5.53 -29.26
C ILE A 87 -18.12 5.33 -28.08
N ILE A 88 -18.47 4.46 -27.12
CA ILE A 88 -17.62 4.16 -25.96
C ILE A 88 -16.29 3.57 -26.42
N ALA A 89 -16.34 2.47 -27.20
CA ALA A 89 -15.16 1.78 -27.71
C ALA A 89 -14.29 2.65 -28.62
N ASP A 90 -14.89 3.57 -29.38
CA ASP A 90 -14.17 4.40 -30.34
C ASP A 90 -13.59 5.68 -29.74
N ARG A 91 -14.19 6.23 -28.68
CA ARG A 91 -13.90 7.60 -28.22
C ARG A 91 -13.86 7.79 -26.71
N LEU A 92 -14.72 7.11 -25.95
CA LEU A 92 -14.89 7.43 -24.53
C LEU A 92 -13.89 6.69 -23.65
N PHE A 93 -13.82 5.36 -23.77
CA PHE A 93 -12.88 4.55 -23.02
C PHE A 93 -12.37 3.48 -23.96
N GLN A 94 -11.20 3.70 -24.53
CA GLN A 94 -10.69 2.86 -25.62
C GLN A 94 -9.76 1.80 -25.04
N VAL A 95 -9.91 0.58 -25.53
CA VAL A 95 -8.98 -0.53 -25.31
C VAL A 95 -8.50 -0.98 -26.68
N ILE A 96 -7.21 -0.81 -26.95
CA ILE A 96 -6.61 -1.02 -28.27
C ILE A 96 -5.55 -2.10 -28.17
N THR A 97 -5.54 -3.06 -29.10
CA THR A 97 -4.53 -4.12 -29.16
C THR A 97 -3.23 -3.62 -29.81
N ASP A 98 -2.17 -4.43 -29.73
CA ASP A 98 -0.88 -4.20 -30.40
C ASP A 98 -0.99 -4.04 -31.93
N THR A 99 -2.05 -4.60 -32.53
CA THR A 99 -2.36 -4.45 -33.97
C THR A 99 -3.09 -3.15 -34.31
N GLY A 100 -3.40 -2.30 -33.31
CA GLY A 100 -4.17 -1.06 -33.48
C GLY A 100 -5.69 -1.28 -33.56
N LYS A 101 -6.18 -2.51 -33.36
CA LYS A 101 -7.61 -2.81 -33.35
C LYS A 101 -8.24 -2.30 -32.05
N LYS A 102 -9.25 -1.44 -32.17
CA LYS A 102 -10.11 -1.06 -31.05
C LYS A 102 -11.05 -2.22 -30.71
N LEU A 103 -11.05 -2.66 -29.46
CA LEU A 103 -11.94 -3.73 -29.03
C LEU A 103 -13.38 -3.20 -28.90
N PRO A 104 -14.39 -3.97 -29.34
CA PRO A 104 -15.78 -3.63 -29.06
C PRO A 104 -16.01 -3.69 -27.55
N VAL A 105 -17.06 -3.03 -27.07
CA VAL A 105 -17.41 -3.02 -25.64
C VAL A 105 -18.85 -3.45 -25.43
N THR A 106 -19.07 -4.26 -24.41
CA THR A 106 -20.39 -4.56 -23.87
C THR A 106 -20.50 -3.93 -22.49
N ILE A 107 -21.66 -3.33 -22.19
CA ILE A 107 -22.00 -2.87 -20.85
C ILE A 107 -22.77 -4.00 -20.16
N ASN A 108 -22.15 -4.64 -19.19
CA ASN A 108 -22.74 -5.78 -18.48
C ASN A 108 -23.67 -5.35 -17.34
N LEU A 109 -23.29 -4.29 -16.62
CA LEU A 109 -24.04 -3.82 -15.46
C LEU A 109 -23.90 -2.31 -15.32
N VAL A 110 -25.01 -1.62 -15.01
CA VAL A 110 -25.01 -0.22 -14.58
C VAL A 110 -26.00 -0.03 -13.44
N GLU A 111 -25.53 0.46 -12.30
CA GLU A 111 -26.38 0.72 -11.14
C GLU A 111 -25.83 1.84 -10.24
N PRO A 112 -26.69 2.58 -9.53
CA PRO A 112 -26.25 3.50 -8.50
C PRO A 112 -25.64 2.72 -7.33
N ARG A 113 -24.46 3.14 -6.86
CA ARG A 113 -23.81 2.59 -5.66
C ARG A 113 -23.29 3.70 -4.75
N LEU A 114 -22.90 3.30 -3.55
CA LEU A 114 -22.01 4.10 -2.72
C LEU A 114 -20.56 3.71 -3.04
N ARG A 115 -19.69 4.71 -3.11
CA ARG A 115 -18.26 4.58 -3.31
C ARG A 115 -17.67 3.63 -2.27
N ILE A 116 -16.83 2.71 -2.72
CA ILE A 116 -16.04 1.87 -1.82
C ILE A 116 -15.00 2.73 -1.10
N ASP A 117 -15.01 2.66 0.23
CA ASP A 117 -14.02 3.31 1.07
C ASP A 117 -12.66 2.62 0.91
N ARG A 118 -11.66 3.37 0.48
CA ARG A 118 -10.29 2.89 0.28
C ARG A 118 -9.37 3.55 1.31
N PRO A 119 -8.48 2.80 1.99
CA PRO A 119 -7.53 3.39 2.92
C PRO A 119 -6.64 4.40 2.19
N SER A 120 -6.69 5.66 2.60
CA SER A 120 -5.77 6.71 2.16
C SER A 120 -5.20 7.41 3.38
N PRO A 121 -4.15 6.86 4.00
CA PRO A 121 -3.67 7.34 5.29
C PRO A 121 -2.99 8.71 5.23
N PHE A 122 -2.70 9.23 4.04
CA PHE A 122 -2.23 10.60 3.85
C PHE A 122 -3.32 11.57 3.38
N ALA A 123 -4.55 11.12 3.17
CA ALA A 123 -5.67 11.99 2.82
C ALA A 123 -5.80 13.14 3.82
N GLY A 124 -5.83 14.36 3.32
CA GLY A 124 -5.94 15.57 4.12
C GLY A 124 -4.64 16.05 4.78
N ILE A 125 -3.53 15.31 4.66
CA ILE A 125 -2.20 15.71 5.14
C ILE A 125 -1.52 16.62 4.10
N ILE A 126 -0.70 17.56 4.57
CA ILE A 126 0.14 18.38 3.70
C ILE A 126 1.35 17.55 3.26
N ASN A 127 1.47 17.32 1.96
CA ASN A 127 2.64 16.64 1.40
C ASN A 127 3.91 17.45 1.71
N PRO A 128 4.94 16.86 2.34
CA PRO A 128 6.12 17.60 2.78
C PRO A 128 6.96 18.15 1.63
N TYR A 129 6.89 17.53 0.44
CA TYR A 129 7.63 17.94 -0.75
C TYR A 129 6.89 19.02 -1.55
N THR A 130 5.59 18.84 -1.79
CA THR A 130 4.81 19.77 -2.62
C THR A 130 4.15 20.89 -1.83
N ARG A 131 4.07 20.76 -0.50
CA ARG A 131 3.30 21.64 0.42
C ARG A 131 1.82 21.75 0.09
N GLN A 132 1.30 20.88 -0.78
CA GLN A 132 -0.12 20.81 -1.10
C GLN A 132 -0.81 19.79 -0.21
N ARG A 133 -2.08 20.06 0.11
CA ARG A 133 -2.92 19.09 0.82
C ARG A 133 -3.23 17.93 -0.11
N ILE A 134 -2.97 16.71 0.32
CA ILE A 134 -3.36 15.51 -0.42
C ILE A 134 -4.89 15.45 -0.37
N PRO A 135 -5.58 15.50 -1.53
CA PRO A 135 -7.03 15.49 -1.54
C PRO A 135 -7.54 14.19 -0.92
N GLY A 136 -8.57 14.30 -0.07
CA GLY A 136 -9.35 13.16 0.35
C GLY A 136 -10.35 12.74 -0.73
N PRO A 137 -11.02 11.59 -0.56
CA PRO A 137 -12.09 11.20 -1.47
C PRO A 137 -13.23 12.22 -1.42
N PRO A 138 -14.08 12.30 -2.46
CA PRO A 138 -15.27 13.17 -2.42
C PRO A 138 -16.14 12.89 -1.19
N GLU A 139 -16.66 13.95 -0.57
CA GLU A 139 -17.55 13.82 0.60
C GLU A 139 -18.88 13.12 0.24
N ASP A 140 -19.41 13.41 -0.96
CA ASP A 140 -20.54 12.68 -1.52
C ASP A 140 -20.06 11.32 -2.03
N LYS A 141 -20.62 10.25 -1.47
CA LYS A 141 -20.25 8.87 -1.82
C LYS A 141 -21.04 8.34 -3.02
N ARG A 142 -22.01 9.06 -3.56
CA ARG A 142 -22.84 8.54 -4.66
C ARG A 142 -22.02 8.40 -5.93
N VAL A 143 -22.02 7.20 -6.48
CA VAL A 143 -21.38 6.85 -7.75
C VAL A 143 -22.35 6.06 -8.62
N MET A 144 -22.18 6.16 -9.94
CA MET A 144 -22.72 5.17 -10.88
C MET A 144 -21.66 4.12 -11.10
N TYR A 145 -21.97 2.88 -10.73
CA TYR A 145 -21.13 1.73 -11.01
C TYR A 145 -21.41 1.23 -12.43
N VAL A 146 -20.36 0.98 -13.20
CA VAL A 146 -20.42 0.44 -14.56
C VAL A 146 -19.46 -0.73 -14.68
N GLU A 147 -19.93 -1.84 -15.24
CA GLU A 147 -19.06 -2.95 -15.66
C GLU A 147 -19.01 -3.02 -17.20
N LEU A 148 -17.81 -2.86 -17.74
CA LEU A 148 -17.52 -2.92 -19.18
C LEU A 148 -16.72 -4.17 -19.49
N VAL A 149 -17.03 -4.82 -20.61
CA VAL A 149 -16.28 -5.98 -21.12
C VAL A 149 -15.83 -5.73 -22.55
N TYR A 150 -14.52 -5.86 -22.78
CA TYR A 150 -13.87 -5.73 -24.08
C TYR A 150 -13.29 -7.09 -24.50
N PRO A 151 -14.01 -7.88 -25.30
CA PRO A 151 -13.57 -9.22 -25.69
C PRO A 151 -12.45 -9.18 -26.73
N PHE A 152 -11.57 -10.18 -26.69
CA PHE A 152 -10.58 -10.48 -27.72
C PHE A 152 -10.45 -12.00 -27.91
N SER A 153 -10.27 -12.44 -29.15
CA SER A 153 -10.15 -13.87 -29.46
C SER A 153 -8.70 -14.36 -29.42
N ASP A 154 -7.78 -13.51 -29.87
CA ASP A 154 -6.35 -13.76 -29.82
C ASP A 154 -5.75 -12.99 -28.64
N LYS A 155 -4.80 -13.61 -27.93
CA LYS A 155 -4.07 -13.01 -26.81
C LYS A 155 -3.18 -11.85 -27.33
N PRO A 156 -3.53 -10.57 -27.09
CA PRO A 156 -2.75 -9.44 -27.58
C PRO A 156 -1.39 -9.34 -26.88
N LYS A 157 -0.36 -8.84 -27.58
CA LYS A 157 0.97 -8.64 -26.95
C LYS A 157 1.01 -7.41 -26.06
N SER A 158 0.18 -6.43 -26.36
CA SER A 158 -0.03 -5.25 -25.53
C SER A 158 -1.45 -4.75 -25.63
N LEU A 159 -1.87 -4.04 -24.60
CA LEU A 159 -3.14 -3.32 -24.55
C LEU A 159 -2.87 -1.86 -24.22
N THR A 160 -3.46 -0.98 -25.01
CA THR A 160 -3.44 0.46 -24.78
C THR A 160 -4.78 0.90 -24.21
N PHE A 161 -4.74 1.52 -23.02
CA PHE A 161 -5.89 2.10 -22.35
C PHE A 161 -5.90 3.62 -22.52
N ILE A 162 -6.98 4.14 -23.09
CA ILE A 162 -7.20 5.58 -23.28
C ILE A 162 -8.52 5.97 -22.57
N PRO A 163 -8.47 6.77 -21.50
CA PRO A 163 -9.66 7.27 -20.82
C PRO A 163 -10.35 8.38 -21.65
N PRO A 164 -11.46 8.95 -21.16
CA PRO A 164 -12.06 10.11 -21.80
C PRO A 164 -11.06 11.28 -21.87
N ILE A 165 -10.63 11.63 -23.07
CA ILE A 165 -9.70 12.75 -23.33
C ILE A 165 -10.38 13.87 -24.12
N ASP A 166 -9.89 15.09 -23.99
CA ASP A 166 -10.31 16.23 -24.79
C ASP A 166 -9.56 16.29 -26.13
N LYS A 167 -9.84 17.32 -26.95
CA LYS A 167 -9.17 17.51 -28.26
C LYS A 167 -7.67 17.77 -28.16
N LYS A 168 -7.15 18.09 -26.97
CA LYS A 168 -5.73 18.32 -26.69
C LYS A 168 -5.05 17.09 -26.06
N GLY A 169 -5.77 15.97 -25.91
CA GLY A 169 -5.26 14.75 -25.28
C GLY A 169 -5.27 14.79 -23.75
N ILE A 170 -5.94 15.77 -23.14
CA ILE A 170 -5.99 15.91 -21.68
C ILE A 170 -7.17 15.09 -21.13
N PRO A 171 -6.97 14.27 -20.07
CA PRO A 171 -8.07 13.56 -19.43
C PRO A 171 -9.20 14.51 -18.99
N ARG A 172 -10.42 14.22 -19.41
CA ARG A 172 -11.64 14.99 -19.06
C ARG A 172 -12.13 14.71 -17.66
N ALA A 173 -11.76 13.56 -17.09
CA ALA A 173 -12.10 13.12 -15.75
C ALA A 173 -10.83 12.68 -15.01
N SER A 174 -10.77 12.95 -13.70
CA SER A 174 -9.77 12.31 -12.84
C SER A 174 -10.23 10.89 -12.55
N ILE A 175 -9.47 9.92 -13.06
CA ILE A 175 -9.72 8.49 -12.90
C ILE A 175 -8.49 7.89 -12.21
N GLY A 176 -8.62 7.53 -10.95
CA GLY A 176 -7.65 6.65 -10.30
C GLY A 176 -7.86 5.22 -10.80
N PHE A 177 -6.80 4.46 -10.98
CA PHE A 177 -6.93 3.09 -11.46
C PHE A 177 -5.93 2.12 -10.85
N ILE A 178 -6.33 0.87 -10.90
CA ILE A 178 -5.52 -0.33 -10.70
C ILE A 178 -5.75 -1.26 -11.88
N CYS A 179 -4.75 -2.06 -12.19
CA CYS A 179 -4.82 -3.02 -13.29
C CYS A 179 -4.25 -4.36 -12.84
N TYR A 180 -4.94 -5.42 -13.22
CA TYR A 180 -4.58 -6.81 -12.98
C TYR A 180 -4.45 -7.55 -14.30
N HIS A 181 -3.48 -8.43 -14.42
CA HIS A 181 -3.38 -9.41 -15.50
C HIS A 181 -3.42 -10.80 -14.88
N LEU A 182 -4.47 -11.58 -15.16
CA LEU A 182 -4.73 -12.89 -14.54
C LEU A 182 -4.50 -12.88 -13.03
N GLU A 183 -5.22 -11.98 -12.34
CA GLU A 183 -5.17 -11.71 -10.89
C GLU A 183 -3.89 -11.05 -10.37
N VAL A 184 -2.81 -10.97 -11.16
CA VAL A 184 -1.57 -10.31 -10.74
C VAL A 184 -1.71 -8.80 -10.85
N PRO A 185 -1.55 -8.02 -9.76
CA PRO A 185 -1.53 -6.57 -9.86
C PRO A 185 -0.28 -6.13 -10.63
N VAL A 186 -0.46 -5.42 -11.75
CA VAL A 186 0.65 -4.95 -12.61
C VAL A 186 1.00 -3.48 -12.36
N VAL A 187 0.16 -2.77 -11.61
CA VAL A 187 0.32 -1.36 -11.24
C VAL A 187 -0.21 -1.12 -9.83
N ASP A 188 0.47 -0.25 -9.07
CA ASP A 188 -0.09 0.30 -7.84
C ASP A 188 -1.24 1.27 -8.19
N PHE A 189 -1.99 1.79 -7.21
CA PHE A 189 -3.01 2.80 -7.49
C PHE A 189 -2.41 4.06 -8.15
N ARG A 190 -2.77 4.36 -9.41
CA ARG A 190 -2.21 5.49 -10.17
C ARG A 190 -3.32 6.28 -10.84
N GLN A 191 -3.01 7.46 -11.36
CA GLN A 191 -3.96 8.20 -12.19
C GLN A 191 -3.89 7.66 -13.62
N LEU A 192 -5.04 7.40 -14.22
CA LEU A 192 -5.16 7.01 -15.60
C LEU A 192 -4.99 8.29 -16.45
N THR A 193 -3.85 8.37 -17.11
CA THR A 193 -3.47 9.53 -17.95
C THR A 193 -3.87 9.29 -19.41
N ASP A 194 -3.42 10.13 -20.33
CA ASP A 194 -3.62 10.04 -21.78
C ASP A 194 -3.58 8.62 -22.38
N GLU A 195 -2.41 8.12 -22.79
CA GLU A 195 -2.26 6.81 -23.40
C GLU A 195 -1.45 5.91 -22.45
N ASN A 196 -1.98 4.75 -22.07
CA ASN A 196 -1.29 3.85 -21.12
C ASN A 196 -1.15 2.47 -21.75
N VAL A 197 0.04 2.18 -22.25
CA VAL A 197 0.39 0.91 -22.88
C VAL A 197 0.86 -0.09 -21.83
N LEU A 198 0.15 -1.21 -21.73
CA LEU A 198 0.50 -2.38 -20.92
C LEU A 198 1.05 -3.47 -21.84
N HIS A 199 2.30 -3.87 -21.63
CA HIS A 199 2.85 -5.07 -22.27
C HIS A 199 2.44 -6.29 -21.46
N LEU A 200 1.91 -7.30 -22.15
CA LEU A 200 1.38 -8.52 -21.55
C LEU A 200 2.37 -9.66 -21.74
N ASP A 201 2.63 -10.33 -20.64
CA ASP A 201 3.32 -11.61 -20.59
C ASP A 201 2.29 -12.67 -20.22
N TRP A 202 1.87 -13.45 -21.23
CA TRP A 202 0.84 -14.48 -21.09
C TRP A 202 1.36 -15.77 -20.47
N ASP A 203 2.67 -15.98 -20.51
CA ASP A 203 3.30 -17.14 -19.89
C ASP A 203 3.46 -16.85 -18.39
N ASP A 204 3.81 -15.61 -18.04
CA ASP A 204 3.87 -15.14 -16.66
C ASP A 204 3.39 -13.69 -16.46
N PRO A 205 2.13 -13.51 -16.04
CA PRO A 205 1.52 -12.21 -15.81
C PRO A 205 2.26 -11.32 -14.80
N TRP A 206 3.13 -11.89 -13.96
CA TRP A 206 3.99 -11.15 -13.05
C TRP A 206 4.93 -10.18 -13.76
N TYR A 207 5.35 -10.51 -14.98
CA TYR A 207 6.27 -9.70 -15.77
C TYR A 207 5.56 -8.76 -16.75
N SER A 208 4.23 -8.75 -16.73
CA SER A 208 3.46 -7.73 -17.44
C SER A 208 3.68 -6.36 -16.82
N ALA A 209 3.92 -5.36 -17.67
CA ALA A 209 4.33 -4.04 -17.20
C ALA A 209 3.85 -2.92 -18.12
N PHE A 210 3.47 -1.80 -17.52
CA PHE A 210 3.25 -0.57 -18.26
C PHE A 210 4.56 0.02 -18.77
N GLU A 211 4.54 0.58 -19.97
CA GLU A 211 5.69 1.27 -20.58
C GLU A 211 6.15 2.47 -19.73
N LYS A 212 5.18 3.22 -19.20
CA LYS A 212 5.42 4.39 -18.35
C LYS A 212 6.05 3.99 -17.02
N LYS A 213 7.25 4.52 -16.73
CA LYS A 213 7.97 4.27 -15.47
C LYS A 213 7.15 4.62 -14.22
N GLN A 214 6.28 5.62 -14.28
CA GLN A 214 5.44 6.06 -13.16
C GLN A 214 4.31 5.07 -12.82
N LEU A 215 3.99 4.16 -13.74
CA LEU A 215 2.98 3.12 -13.59
C LEU A 215 3.57 1.78 -13.13
N LYS A 216 4.87 1.73 -12.84
CA LYS A 216 5.46 0.53 -12.25
C LYS A 216 4.93 0.32 -10.84
N ARG A 217 4.51 -0.91 -10.55
CA ARG A 217 4.19 -1.36 -9.18
C ARG A 217 5.43 -1.35 -8.28
N THR A 218 5.21 -1.28 -6.98
CA THR A 218 6.28 -1.33 -5.98
C THR A 218 6.85 -2.74 -5.86
N LEU A 219 6.00 -3.76 -5.89
CA LEU A 219 6.39 -5.17 -5.84
C LEU A 219 6.77 -5.67 -7.24
N GLN A 220 8.05 -5.50 -7.61
CA GLN A 220 8.55 -5.91 -8.94
C GLN A 220 9.22 -7.28 -8.94
N SER A 221 10.03 -7.59 -7.92
CA SER A 221 10.68 -8.90 -7.82
C SER A 221 9.78 -9.89 -7.09
N GLY A 222 9.62 -11.07 -7.68
CA GLY A 222 8.96 -12.22 -7.05
C GLY A 222 9.81 -12.91 -5.99
N VAL A 223 11.08 -12.49 -5.85
CA VAL A 223 12.02 -13.02 -4.85
C VAL A 223 12.64 -11.88 -4.04
N ARG A 224 12.61 -12.02 -2.73
CA ARG A 224 13.19 -11.05 -1.80
C ARG A 224 13.86 -11.74 -0.63
N THR A 225 14.85 -11.07 -0.08
CA THR A 225 15.58 -11.55 1.09
C THR A 225 15.80 -10.42 2.08
N TYR A 226 15.67 -10.71 3.37
CA TYR A 226 15.84 -9.75 4.44
C TYR A 226 16.77 -10.33 5.50
N LEU A 227 17.71 -9.53 5.98
CA LEU A 227 18.50 -9.83 7.17
C LEU A 227 18.07 -8.88 8.27
N TYR A 228 17.63 -9.43 9.38
CA TYR A 228 17.38 -8.69 10.62
C TYR A 228 18.49 -9.04 11.60
N ILE A 229 19.22 -8.02 12.04
CA ILE A 229 20.33 -8.14 12.98
C ILE A 229 19.84 -7.59 14.31
N GLU A 230 19.54 -8.50 15.23
CA GLU A 230 19.13 -8.19 16.59
C GLU A 230 20.22 -8.58 17.60
N PRO A 231 20.12 -8.13 18.86
CA PRO A 231 21.16 -8.41 19.86
C PRO A 231 21.39 -9.88 20.17
N TYR A 232 20.39 -10.74 20.02
CA TYR A 232 20.46 -12.15 20.41
C TYR A 232 20.07 -13.12 19.28
N GLU A 233 19.77 -12.58 18.11
CA GLU A 233 19.45 -13.36 16.95
C GLU A 233 19.77 -12.60 15.66
N VAL A 234 20.08 -13.36 14.64
CA VAL A 234 20.01 -12.91 13.25
C VAL A 234 18.86 -13.67 12.61
N ARG A 235 17.96 -12.97 11.92
CA ARG A 235 16.91 -13.61 11.12
C ARG A 235 17.17 -13.38 9.65
N HIS A 236 17.13 -14.45 8.88
CA HIS A 236 17.14 -14.45 7.43
C HIS A 236 15.73 -14.78 6.96
N GLU A 237 15.02 -13.76 6.48
CA GLU A 237 13.69 -13.92 5.91
C GLU A 237 13.76 -13.95 4.39
N ILE A 238 13.11 -14.92 3.78
CA ILE A 238 13.04 -15.08 2.33
C ILE A 238 11.56 -15.05 1.96
N LEU A 239 11.22 -14.20 1.00
CA LEU A 239 9.88 -14.17 0.42
C LEU A 239 10.01 -14.50 -1.05
N VAL A 240 9.43 -15.63 -1.47
CA VAL A 240 9.60 -16.15 -2.82
C VAL A 240 8.27 -16.57 -3.42
N ARG A 241 8.06 -16.27 -4.68
CA ARG A 241 6.89 -16.73 -5.44
C ARG A 241 7.06 -18.20 -5.82
N VAL A 242 6.01 -18.99 -5.68
CA VAL A 242 6.06 -20.43 -6.01
C VAL A 242 6.41 -20.65 -7.48
N LYS A 243 5.85 -19.84 -8.38
CA LYS A 243 6.15 -19.91 -9.81
C LYS A 243 7.62 -19.59 -10.15
N ASP A 244 8.28 -18.71 -9.39
CA ASP A 244 9.74 -18.49 -9.54
C ASP A 244 10.55 -19.69 -9.04
N MET A 245 10.09 -20.37 -7.98
CA MET A 245 10.73 -21.60 -7.48
C MET A 245 10.72 -22.72 -8.52
N MET A 246 9.75 -22.74 -9.45
CA MET A 246 9.67 -23.74 -10.52
C MET A 246 10.90 -23.72 -11.45
N ALA A 247 11.69 -22.65 -11.45
CA ALA A 247 12.97 -22.60 -12.17
C ALA A 247 14.08 -23.46 -11.51
N TRP A 248 13.93 -23.81 -10.23
CA TRP A 248 14.95 -24.50 -9.43
C TRP A 248 14.48 -25.83 -8.85
N MET A 249 13.17 -26.07 -8.79
CA MET A 249 12.58 -27.30 -8.27
C MET A 249 11.25 -27.62 -8.95
N GLU A 250 10.89 -28.89 -8.97
CA GLU A 250 9.61 -29.36 -9.51
C GLU A 250 8.57 -29.51 -8.40
N PHE A 251 7.34 -29.11 -8.69
CA PHE A 251 6.17 -29.35 -7.84
C PHE A 251 5.19 -30.26 -8.58
N ASP A 252 4.64 -31.24 -7.87
CA ASP A 252 3.59 -32.13 -8.38
C ASP A 252 2.21 -31.48 -8.21
N LEU A 253 1.96 -30.42 -8.99
CA LEU A 253 0.69 -29.69 -8.97
C LEU A 253 -0.30 -30.30 -9.97
N ARG A 254 -1.59 -30.34 -9.61
CA ARG A 254 -2.66 -30.80 -10.52
C ARG A 254 -2.85 -29.92 -11.75
N GLY A 255 -2.44 -28.66 -11.69
CA GLY A 255 -2.58 -27.69 -12.78
C GLY A 255 -1.63 -26.50 -12.66
N ASP A 256 -1.81 -25.53 -13.55
CA ASP A 256 -0.96 -24.34 -13.70
C ASP A 256 -1.62 -23.03 -13.24
N GLU A 257 -2.88 -23.09 -12.79
CA GLU A 257 -3.64 -21.92 -12.34
C GLU A 257 -3.61 -21.75 -10.82
N TYR A 258 -3.72 -22.85 -10.08
CA TYR A 258 -3.92 -22.84 -8.64
C TYR A 258 -3.02 -23.87 -7.95
N ILE A 259 -2.66 -23.56 -6.71
CA ILE A 259 -2.22 -24.55 -5.73
C ILE A 259 -3.46 -24.89 -4.94
N GLU A 260 -3.85 -26.15 -5.00
CA GLU A 260 -5.06 -26.62 -4.35
C GLU A 260 -4.86 -26.82 -2.84
N GLU A 261 -5.96 -26.91 -2.08
CA GLU A 261 -5.92 -26.92 -0.61
C GLU A 261 -5.07 -28.07 -0.04
N ASP A 262 -5.10 -29.23 -0.67
CA ASP A 262 -4.32 -30.42 -0.32
C ASP A 262 -2.84 -30.32 -0.74
N GLU A 263 -2.52 -29.53 -1.75
CA GLU A 263 -1.15 -29.25 -2.23
C GLU A 263 -0.45 -28.16 -1.42
N PHE A 264 -1.23 -27.33 -0.71
CA PHE A 264 -0.76 -26.18 0.06
C PHE A 264 0.39 -26.53 1.02
N ASN A 265 0.18 -27.46 1.94
CA ASN A 265 1.21 -27.85 2.91
C ASN A 265 2.42 -28.54 2.25
N PRO A 266 2.25 -29.53 1.36
CA PRO A 266 3.36 -30.14 0.63
C PRO A 266 4.27 -29.12 -0.06
N VAL A 267 3.71 -28.18 -0.81
CA VAL A 267 4.48 -27.13 -1.51
C VAL A 267 5.25 -26.26 -0.50
N ARG A 268 4.57 -25.81 0.57
CA ARG A 268 5.19 -25.01 1.63
C ARG A 268 6.37 -25.72 2.29
N GLU A 269 6.21 -26.98 2.63
CA GLU A 269 7.24 -27.80 3.29
C GLU A 269 8.42 -28.09 2.34
N GLN A 270 8.14 -28.35 1.07
CA GLN A 270 9.17 -28.59 0.06
C GLN A 270 10.04 -27.34 -0.16
N VAL A 271 9.43 -26.16 -0.25
CA VAL A 271 10.16 -24.88 -0.35
C VAL A 271 10.96 -24.60 0.93
N ALA A 272 10.37 -24.82 2.11
CA ALA A 272 11.07 -24.67 3.38
C ALA A 272 12.33 -25.54 3.45
N LYS A 273 12.18 -26.81 3.08
CA LYS A 273 13.29 -27.77 3.03
C LYS A 273 14.35 -27.33 2.02
N PHE A 274 13.95 -26.88 0.84
CA PHE A 274 14.87 -26.42 -0.21
C PHE A 274 15.83 -25.33 0.29
N PHE A 275 15.33 -24.34 1.04
CA PHE A 275 16.13 -23.27 1.61
C PHE A 275 16.95 -23.70 2.83
N MET A 276 16.38 -24.53 3.72
CA MET A 276 17.11 -25.06 4.88
C MET A 276 18.32 -25.91 4.47
N ASP A 277 18.23 -26.67 3.37
CA ASP A 277 19.34 -27.48 2.85
C ASP A 277 20.44 -26.62 2.20
N ARG A 278 20.14 -25.37 1.82
CA ARG A 278 21.03 -24.44 1.10
C ARG A 278 21.54 -23.28 1.95
N GLU A 279 21.20 -23.30 3.22
CA GLU A 279 21.55 -22.26 4.18
C GLU A 279 23.08 -22.02 4.21
N ASN A 280 23.48 -20.75 4.09
CA ASN A 280 24.88 -20.35 3.91
C ASN A 280 25.29 -19.06 4.63
N VAL A 281 24.46 -18.53 5.52
CA VAL A 281 24.71 -17.38 6.37
C VAL A 281 25.94 -17.62 7.24
N LEU A 282 26.83 -16.64 7.23
CA LEU A 282 28.00 -16.55 8.08
C LEU A 282 27.78 -15.41 9.07
N ILE A 283 27.95 -15.71 10.36
CA ILE A 283 27.88 -14.73 11.45
C ILE A 283 29.26 -14.72 12.09
N ASP A 284 29.94 -13.57 12.02
CA ASP A 284 31.34 -13.40 12.43
C ASP A 284 32.27 -14.49 11.82
N GLY A 285 32.03 -14.80 10.54
CA GLY A 285 32.78 -15.83 9.79
C GLY A 285 32.46 -17.29 10.16
N LYS A 286 31.48 -17.53 11.04
CA LYS A 286 31.07 -18.87 11.47
C LYS A 286 29.69 -19.23 10.95
N ARG A 287 29.49 -20.51 10.60
CA ARG A 287 28.14 -21.07 10.38
C ARG A 287 27.53 -21.44 11.72
N LEU A 288 26.47 -20.75 12.10
CA LEU A 288 25.66 -21.12 13.25
C LEU A 288 24.61 -22.14 12.84
N LYS A 289 23.99 -22.82 13.81
CA LYS A 289 22.92 -23.78 13.51
C LYS A 289 21.66 -23.02 13.09
N PRO A 290 21.13 -23.21 11.87
CA PRO A 290 19.89 -22.58 11.46
C PRO A 290 18.70 -23.21 12.19
N ILE A 291 17.73 -22.37 12.54
CA ILE A 291 16.44 -22.77 13.11
C ILE A 291 15.35 -22.29 12.17
N LEU A 292 14.57 -23.21 11.62
CA LEU A 292 13.37 -22.85 10.87
C LEU A 292 12.33 -22.34 11.87
N ASP A 293 12.14 -21.03 11.92
CA ASP A 293 11.24 -20.38 12.88
C ASP A 293 9.80 -20.38 12.36
N ARG A 294 9.61 -19.98 11.10
CA ARG A 294 8.28 -19.89 10.49
C ARG A 294 8.31 -20.10 8.98
N THR A 295 7.29 -20.77 8.47
CA THR A 295 6.97 -20.81 7.04
C THR A 295 5.48 -20.67 6.82
N ALA A 296 5.09 -19.81 5.89
CA ALA A 296 3.69 -19.56 5.58
C ALA A 296 3.53 -19.03 4.16
N PHE A 297 2.38 -19.31 3.54
CA PHE A 297 1.99 -18.54 2.38
C PHE A 297 1.70 -17.11 2.78
N VAL A 298 2.01 -16.18 1.89
CA VAL A 298 1.80 -14.76 2.07
C VAL A 298 0.88 -14.27 0.96
N GLU A 299 -0.31 -13.83 1.35
CA GLU A 299 -1.14 -13.04 0.47
C GLU A 299 -0.57 -11.62 0.45
N SER A 300 -0.15 -11.14 -0.71
CA SER A 300 0.25 -9.75 -0.93
C SER A 300 -0.72 -9.11 -1.90
N SER A 301 -1.67 -8.34 -1.36
CA SER A 301 -2.60 -7.52 -2.15
C SER A 301 -2.32 -6.04 -1.91
N MET A 302 -2.97 -5.19 -2.70
CA MET A 302 -2.91 -3.73 -2.53
C MET A 302 -3.50 -3.24 -1.18
N LEU A 303 -4.40 -4.01 -0.57
CA LEU A 303 -5.14 -3.62 0.62
C LEU A 303 -4.63 -4.28 1.90
N ARG A 304 -3.98 -5.44 1.75
CA ARG A 304 -3.47 -6.23 2.87
C ARG A 304 -2.31 -7.11 2.44
N SER A 305 -1.35 -7.23 3.34
CA SER A 305 -0.43 -8.35 3.38
C SER A 305 -0.78 -9.21 4.58
N ARG A 306 -1.00 -10.51 4.38
CA ARG A 306 -1.25 -11.44 5.50
C ARG A 306 -0.59 -12.78 5.28
N PHE A 307 -0.28 -13.44 6.39
CA PHE A 307 0.04 -14.86 6.37
C PHE A 307 -1.24 -15.68 6.23
N ILE A 308 -1.17 -16.71 5.40
CA ILE A 308 -2.19 -17.73 5.26
C ILE A 308 -1.72 -18.93 6.08
N GLU A 309 -2.33 -19.13 7.24
CA GLU A 309 -1.98 -20.22 8.17
C GLU A 309 -2.85 -21.46 7.97
N ILE A 310 -4.10 -21.26 7.51
CA ILE A 310 -5.04 -22.34 7.22
C ILE A 310 -4.92 -22.68 5.74
N PRO A 311 -4.73 -23.96 5.37
CA PRO A 311 -4.72 -24.36 3.96
C PRO A 311 -5.97 -23.86 3.25
N GLU A 312 -5.75 -23.20 2.11
CA GLU A 312 -6.81 -22.76 1.21
C GLU A 312 -6.26 -22.80 -0.22
N ARG A 313 -7.16 -22.87 -1.20
CA ARG A 313 -6.77 -22.79 -2.61
C ARG A 313 -6.19 -21.40 -2.91
N VAL A 314 -4.97 -21.34 -3.46
CA VAL A 314 -4.28 -20.08 -3.76
C VAL A 314 -3.90 -19.99 -5.24
N PRO A 315 -4.00 -18.80 -5.88
CA PRO A 315 -3.61 -18.62 -7.28
C PRO A 315 -2.09 -18.76 -7.46
N LEU A 316 -1.65 -19.61 -8.38
CA LEU A 316 -0.22 -19.90 -8.58
C LEU A 316 0.58 -18.66 -9.01
N ASN A 317 -0.02 -17.79 -9.82
CA ASN A 317 0.63 -16.57 -10.34
C ASN A 317 1.00 -15.55 -9.24
N THR A 318 0.31 -15.57 -8.10
CA THR A 318 0.51 -14.62 -6.98
C THR A 318 0.96 -15.30 -5.68
N ALA A 319 0.93 -16.63 -5.61
CA ALA A 319 1.31 -17.39 -4.43
C ALA A 319 2.77 -17.14 -4.04
N MET A 320 2.97 -16.53 -2.87
CA MET A 320 4.29 -16.34 -2.26
C MET A 320 4.41 -17.14 -0.97
N ILE A 321 5.61 -17.62 -0.68
CA ILE A 321 5.94 -18.30 0.57
C ILE A 321 7.00 -17.45 1.28
N GLY A 322 6.70 -17.11 2.54
CA GLY A 322 7.66 -16.54 3.47
C GLY A 322 8.35 -17.66 4.25
N ILE A 323 9.67 -17.61 4.34
CA ILE A 323 10.52 -18.50 5.12
C ILE A 323 11.34 -17.64 6.08
N VAL A 324 11.29 -17.94 7.37
CA VAL A 324 12.08 -17.26 8.41
C VAL A 324 13.04 -18.27 9.01
N ILE A 325 14.34 -18.02 8.84
CA ILE A 325 15.41 -18.82 9.42
C ILE A 325 16.14 -17.97 10.46
N THR A 326 16.21 -18.46 11.69
CA THR A 326 16.79 -17.76 12.83
C THR A 326 18.10 -18.41 13.25
N TYR A 327 19.08 -17.57 13.60
CA TYR A 327 20.37 -17.96 14.18
C TYR A 327 20.52 -17.26 15.52
N LEU A 328 20.70 -18.02 16.60
CA LEU A 328 20.89 -17.46 17.93
C LEU A 328 22.32 -16.93 18.08
N THR A 329 22.46 -15.72 18.63
CA THR A 329 23.75 -15.08 18.91
C THR A 329 23.82 -14.66 20.39
N ASP A 330 25.02 -14.59 20.95
CA ASP A 330 25.21 -14.13 22.34
C ASP A 330 25.16 -12.60 22.47
N SER A 331 25.45 -11.90 21.38
CA SER A 331 25.43 -10.46 21.26
C SER A 331 25.18 -10.05 19.81
N ILE A 332 25.04 -8.74 19.57
CA ILE A 332 25.02 -8.21 18.21
C ILE A 332 26.34 -8.58 17.50
N PRO A 333 26.30 -9.24 16.33
CA PRO A 333 27.52 -9.65 15.64
C PRO A 333 28.30 -8.44 15.13
N GLN A 334 29.55 -8.66 14.72
CA GLN A 334 30.35 -7.67 14.00
C GLN A 334 30.13 -7.72 12.50
N GLU A 335 29.85 -8.91 11.97
CA GLU A 335 29.63 -9.14 10.54
C GLU A 335 28.58 -10.22 10.32
N VAL A 336 27.69 -9.99 9.36
CA VAL A 336 26.73 -11.00 8.85
C VAL A 336 26.82 -11.01 7.34
N GLU A 337 27.01 -12.18 6.76
CA GLU A 337 27.15 -12.36 5.31
C GLU A 337 26.28 -13.53 4.83
N THR A 338 25.59 -13.36 3.71
CA THR A 338 24.93 -14.46 2.98
C THR A 338 25.18 -14.30 1.50
N ARG A 339 25.26 -15.43 0.79
CA ARG A 339 25.41 -15.45 -0.66
C ARG A 339 24.13 -15.95 -1.29
N TRP A 340 23.60 -15.19 -2.23
CA TRP A 340 22.48 -15.62 -3.04
C TRP A 340 22.97 -16.25 -4.34
N ASP A 341 22.57 -17.48 -4.65
CA ASP A 341 22.98 -18.19 -5.87
C ASP A 341 21.78 -18.63 -6.73
N LEU A 342 20.56 -18.27 -6.33
CA LEU A 342 19.33 -18.63 -7.01
C LEU A 342 18.94 -17.52 -8.01
N PHE A 343 19.58 -17.56 -9.18
CA PHE A 343 19.19 -16.75 -10.33
C PHE A 343 18.65 -17.63 -11.44
N SER A 344 17.80 -17.06 -12.30
CA SER A 344 17.23 -17.73 -13.48
C SER A 344 16.99 -16.67 -14.55
N ASP A 345 16.65 -17.08 -15.78
CA ASP A 345 16.32 -16.13 -16.86
C ASP A 345 15.23 -15.11 -16.44
N GLN A 346 14.32 -15.52 -15.55
CA GLN A 346 13.28 -14.67 -14.98
C GLN A 346 13.71 -13.93 -13.69
N VAL A 347 14.54 -14.56 -12.86
CA VAL A 347 15.04 -13.99 -11.60
C VAL A 347 16.48 -13.51 -11.79
N GLN A 348 16.61 -12.31 -12.35
CA GLN A 348 17.90 -11.63 -12.53
C GLN A 348 18.22 -10.63 -11.42
N LYS A 349 17.25 -10.38 -10.53
CA LYS A 349 17.36 -9.41 -9.45
C LYS A 349 16.55 -9.83 -8.23
N VAL A 350 17.20 -9.87 -7.08
CA VAL A 350 16.56 -10.15 -5.79
C VAL A 350 16.64 -8.90 -4.91
N THR A 351 15.48 -8.35 -4.56
CA THR A 351 15.45 -7.19 -3.66
C THR A 351 15.82 -7.65 -2.26
N ALA A 352 16.88 -7.04 -1.73
CA ALA A 352 17.44 -7.36 -0.43
C ALA A 352 17.30 -6.19 0.55
N ARG A 353 17.28 -6.50 1.83
CA ARG A 353 17.36 -5.46 2.87
C ARG A 353 18.05 -6.01 4.11
N MET A 354 18.98 -5.25 4.66
CA MET A 354 19.56 -5.52 5.97
C MET A 354 18.95 -4.52 6.96
N THR A 355 18.57 -4.95 8.15
CA THR A 355 17.98 -4.09 9.17
C THR A 355 18.69 -4.34 10.48
N ASP A 356 19.23 -3.30 11.08
CA ASP A 356 19.81 -3.32 12.41
C ASP A 356 19.11 -2.27 13.31
N PRO A 357 19.51 -2.09 14.58
CA PRO A 357 18.91 -1.07 15.44
C PRO A 357 19.00 0.39 14.95
N ALA A 358 19.89 0.71 14.00
CA ALA A 358 19.97 2.04 13.38
C ALA A 358 18.99 2.20 12.20
N GLY A 359 18.55 1.10 11.59
CA GLY A 359 17.48 1.09 10.61
C GLY A 359 17.75 0.20 9.38
N PRO A 360 16.93 0.35 8.33
CA PRO A 360 17.02 -0.47 7.13
C PRO A 360 18.04 0.06 6.12
N PHE A 361 18.79 -0.86 5.53
CA PHE A 361 19.74 -0.66 4.44
C PHE A 361 19.22 -1.43 3.22
N PRO A 362 18.61 -0.75 2.23
CA PRO A 362 18.15 -1.41 1.02
C PRO A 362 19.34 -1.85 0.16
N TYR A 363 19.20 -3.00 -0.49
CA TYR A 363 20.18 -3.57 -1.41
C TYR A 363 19.44 -4.31 -2.53
N ASP A 364 20.12 -4.56 -3.64
CA ASP A 364 19.61 -5.43 -4.69
C ASP A 364 20.73 -6.39 -5.08
N LEU A 365 20.42 -7.69 -5.07
CA LEU A 365 21.37 -8.74 -5.45
C LEU A 365 21.17 -9.07 -6.93
N GLU A 366 22.27 -9.18 -7.65
CA GLU A 366 22.34 -9.50 -9.08
C GLU A 366 23.38 -10.63 -9.29
N PRO A 367 23.38 -11.35 -10.42
CA PRO A 367 24.32 -12.44 -10.64
C PRO A 367 25.80 -12.05 -10.49
N GLY A 368 26.15 -10.81 -10.82
CA GLY A 368 27.51 -10.27 -10.65
C GLY A 368 27.80 -9.71 -9.25
N ASP A 369 26.76 -9.49 -8.44
CA ASP A 369 26.85 -8.93 -7.09
C ASP A 369 25.82 -9.62 -6.19
N ASN A 370 26.21 -10.81 -5.74
CA ASN A 370 25.30 -11.76 -5.12
C ASN A 370 25.59 -11.99 -3.63
N VAL A 371 26.37 -11.12 -3.01
CA VAL A 371 26.73 -11.21 -1.59
C VAL A 371 26.03 -10.09 -0.84
N LEU A 372 25.16 -10.47 0.10
CA LEU A 372 24.55 -9.55 1.03
C LEU A 372 25.38 -9.53 2.30
N LYS A 373 26.03 -8.40 2.58
CA LYS A 373 26.96 -8.26 3.70
C LYS A 373 26.61 -7.06 4.56
N TRP A 374 26.40 -7.31 5.85
CA TRP A 374 26.23 -6.29 6.87
C TRP A 374 27.45 -6.24 7.79
N THR A 375 27.88 -5.02 8.12
CA THR A 375 29.00 -4.76 9.04
C THR A 375 28.52 -3.85 10.17
N ASN A 376 28.88 -4.18 11.39
CA ASN A 376 28.48 -3.43 12.57
C ASN A 376 29.20 -2.08 12.65
N TYR A 377 28.45 -1.00 12.50
CA TYR A 377 28.93 0.38 12.71
C TYR A 377 28.30 1.06 13.94
N LEU A 378 27.61 0.30 14.80
CA LEU A 378 26.92 0.82 15.98
C LEU A 378 27.94 1.17 17.07
N LYS A 379 28.13 2.48 17.31
CA LYS A 379 29.09 2.97 18.32
C LYS A 379 28.51 3.11 19.72
N THR A 380 27.22 3.41 19.81
CA THR A 380 26.55 3.81 21.06
C THR A 380 25.35 2.93 21.40
N TYR A 381 25.14 1.85 20.66
CA TYR A 381 24.02 0.95 20.90
C TYR A 381 24.21 0.23 22.25
N LYS A 382 23.19 0.33 23.11
CA LYS A 382 23.10 -0.44 24.36
C LYS A 382 21.93 -1.40 24.22
N ILE A 383 22.19 -2.67 24.46
CA ILE A 383 21.14 -3.69 24.46
C ILE A 383 20.10 -3.29 25.53
N PRO A 384 18.82 -3.17 25.17
CA PRO A 384 17.78 -2.84 26.13
C PRO A 384 17.69 -3.94 27.20
N THR A 385 17.90 -3.57 28.46
CA THR A 385 17.73 -4.47 29.61
C THR A 385 16.29 -4.43 30.10
N VAL A 386 15.72 -5.59 30.42
CA VAL A 386 14.39 -5.68 31.04
C VAL A 386 14.50 -5.18 32.49
N GLU A 387 14.07 -3.96 32.75
CA GLU A 387 13.90 -3.47 34.12
C GLU A 387 12.63 -4.08 34.72
N ARG A 388 12.76 -4.85 35.81
CA ARG A 388 11.60 -5.24 36.63
C ARG A 388 11.06 -3.98 37.30
N ILE A 389 9.96 -3.44 36.76
CA ILE A 389 9.17 -2.45 37.48
C ILE A 389 8.48 -3.16 38.64
N MET A 390 8.94 -2.89 39.87
CA MET A 390 8.25 -3.33 41.07
C MET A 390 6.84 -2.72 41.06
N VAL A 391 5.81 -3.57 40.96
CA VAL A 391 4.39 -3.17 40.86
C VAL A 391 3.96 -2.23 42.01
N ALA A 392 4.69 -2.24 43.13
CA ALA A 392 4.49 -1.34 44.26
C ALA A 392 4.64 0.16 43.94
N ASP A 393 5.41 0.54 42.92
CA ASP A 393 5.58 1.95 42.53
C ASP A 393 4.52 2.43 41.51
N ALA A 394 3.86 1.52 40.78
CA ALA A 394 2.81 1.85 39.82
C ALA A 394 1.46 2.23 40.49
N HIS A 395 1.34 2.04 41.80
CA HIS A 395 0.13 2.35 42.59
C HIS A 395 0.34 3.41 43.67
N ARG A 396 1.51 4.05 43.71
CA ARG A 396 1.63 5.35 44.38
C ARG A 396 0.92 6.35 43.49
N GLY A 397 -0.34 6.64 43.82
CA GLY A 397 -1.14 7.66 43.14
C GLY A 397 -0.32 8.91 42.84
N ILE A 398 -0.61 9.55 41.71
CA ILE A 398 0.15 10.65 41.10
C ILE A 398 0.74 11.54 42.22
N PRO A 399 2.07 11.56 42.42
CA PRO A 399 2.68 12.42 43.43
C PRO A 399 2.45 13.86 42.98
N VAL A 400 1.42 14.51 43.54
CA VAL A 400 1.16 15.92 43.27
C VAL A 400 2.35 16.68 43.82
N PRO A 401 3.16 17.34 42.98
CA PRO A 401 4.32 18.08 43.46
C PRO A 401 3.81 19.12 44.46
N VAL A 402 4.43 19.20 45.64
CA VAL A 402 4.02 20.17 46.68
C VAL A 402 4.00 21.60 46.11
N GLY A 403 4.89 21.89 45.15
CA GLY A 403 4.89 23.14 44.39
C GLY A 403 3.60 23.42 43.62
N SER A 404 2.93 22.40 43.05
CA SER A 404 1.63 22.57 42.36
C SER A 404 0.51 22.95 43.32
N LEU A 405 0.52 22.40 44.55
CA LEU A 405 -0.42 22.78 45.61
C LEU A 405 -0.15 24.21 46.10
N VAL A 406 1.11 24.61 46.23
CA VAL A 406 1.50 25.99 46.58
C VAL A 406 1.07 26.97 45.49
N CYS A 407 1.28 26.65 44.21
CA CYS A 407 0.83 27.49 43.10
C CYS A 407 -0.70 27.62 43.04
N ALA A 408 -1.44 26.53 43.25
CA ALA A 408 -2.89 26.56 43.34
C ALA A 408 -3.37 27.44 44.52
N GLY A 409 -2.75 27.29 45.69
CA GLY A 409 -3.03 28.11 46.88
C GLY A 409 -2.78 29.60 46.66
N LEU A 410 -1.70 29.95 45.97
CA LEU A 410 -1.35 31.35 45.66
C LEU A 410 -2.27 31.99 44.61
N LEU A 411 -2.96 31.20 43.78
CA LEU A 411 -3.93 31.71 42.79
C LEU A 411 -5.31 32.02 43.40
N ILE A 412 -5.65 31.43 44.55
CA ILE A 412 -6.95 31.64 45.22
C ILE A 412 -7.17 33.12 45.64
N PRO A 413 -6.21 33.83 46.28
CA PRO A 413 -6.38 35.25 46.58
C PRO A 413 -6.57 36.13 45.34
N PHE A 414 -5.92 35.79 44.23
CA PHE A 414 -6.06 36.51 42.95
C PHE A 414 -7.43 36.28 42.29
N ALA A 415 -7.96 35.05 42.37
CA ALA A 415 -9.31 34.75 41.92
C ALA A 415 -10.37 35.48 42.77
N LEU A 416 -10.20 35.51 44.09
CA LEU A 416 -11.13 36.21 45.01
C LEU A 416 -11.11 37.73 44.85
N THR A 417 -9.94 38.33 44.56
CA THR A 417 -9.83 39.76 44.26
C THR A 417 -10.40 40.13 42.89
N ALA A 418 -10.30 39.26 41.89
CA ALA A 418 -10.92 39.46 40.58
C ALA A 418 -12.46 39.39 40.65
N VAL A 419 -13.01 38.47 41.45
CA VAL A 419 -14.46 38.32 41.65
C VAL A 419 -15.05 39.47 42.47
N SER A 420 -14.33 39.96 43.50
CA SER A 420 -14.79 41.12 44.29
C SER A 420 -14.72 42.45 43.52
N ARG A 421 -13.80 42.61 42.56
CA ARG A 421 -13.75 43.79 41.67
C ARG A 421 -14.90 43.85 40.67
N LYS A 422 -15.47 42.71 40.24
CA LYS A 422 -16.66 42.69 39.37
C LYS A 422 -17.95 43.16 40.05
N LYS A 423 -18.01 43.21 41.39
CA LYS A 423 -19.19 43.67 42.14
C LYS A 423 -19.26 45.20 42.37
N LYS A 424 -18.25 45.97 41.96
CA LYS A 424 -18.26 47.44 42.00
C LYS A 424 -18.15 48.03 40.60
N VAL A 425 -19.23 47.94 39.82
CA VAL A 425 -19.43 48.74 38.60
C VAL A 425 -20.71 49.55 38.80
N ILE A 426 -20.54 50.88 38.94
CA ILE A 426 -21.59 51.90 39.01
C ILE A 426 -22.10 52.17 37.58
N PRO A 427 -23.41 52.38 37.33
CA PRO A 427 -23.94 52.51 35.97
C PRO A 427 -23.65 53.91 35.41
N TYR A 428 -23.16 54.00 34.16
CA TYR A 428 -22.98 55.28 33.46
C TYR A 428 -24.06 55.47 32.39
N LYS A 429 -24.70 56.65 32.43
CA LYS A 429 -25.78 57.13 31.54
C LYS A 429 -25.31 57.25 30.09
N SER A 430 -26.19 56.83 29.18
CA SER A 430 -26.12 57.11 27.74
C SER A 430 -26.34 58.60 27.45
N GLN A 431 -25.44 59.24 26.71
CA GLN A 431 -25.71 60.47 25.99
C GLN A 431 -25.62 60.22 24.48
N VAL A 432 -26.72 60.56 23.81
CA VAL A 432 -26.90 60.66 22.37
C VAL A 432 -26.31 61.99 21.90
N VAL A 433 -25.53 61.99 20.82
CA VAL A 433 -25.38 63.17 19.94
C VAL A 433 -25.30 62.70 18.49
N ILE A 434 -26.14 63.37 17.70
CA ILE A 434 -26.36 63.35 16.25
C ILE A 434 -25.23 64.12 15.54
N VAL A 435 -24.71 63.59 14.43
CA VAL A 435 -24.71 64.19 13.07
C VAL A 435 -24.63 63.04 12.06
#